data_AF-A0A4R4SJV4-F1
#
_entry.id   AF-A0A4R4SJV4-F1
#
_cell.length_a   1.000
_cell.length_b   1.000
_cell.length_c   1.000
_cell.angle_alpha   90.00
_cell.angle_beta   90.00
_cell.angle_gamma   90.00
#
_symmetry.space_group_name_H-M   'P 1'
#
loop_
_entity.id
_entity.type
_entity.pdbx_description
1 polymer ?
#
loop_
_entity_poly.entity_id
_entity_poly.type
_entity_poly.pdbx_seq_one_letter_code
_entity_poly.pdbx_strand_id
1 'polypeptide(L)'
;MERLLLLADLSVTLNGVFNDGSNASHDVFKTVPSTSVAREFTLTVSGQTLGTTPTATLLFTDYALTRAQDGSLTWSAPGVLANGEVPTWTSA
;
A
#
# COMPACT_ATOMS: atom_id res chain seq x y z
N MET A 1 -4.66 -14.79 -11.39
CA MET A 1 -3.21 -14.45 -11.32
C MET A 1 -2.61 -15.30 -10.22
N GLU A 2 -1.75 -16.24 -10.60
CA GLU A 2 -1.13 -17.20 -9.68
C GLU A 2 -0.01 -16.51 -8.88
N ARG A 3 0.05 -16.74 -7.55
CA ARG A 3 0.96 -16.06 -6.62
C ARG A 3 2.16 -16.96 -6.31
N LEU A 4 3.37 -16.58 -6.75
CA LEU A 4 4.60 -17.25 -6.34
C LEU A 4 5.07 -16.69 -4.99
N LEU A 5 4.68 -17.35 -3.89
CA LEU A 5 4.87 -16.92 -2.49
C LEU A 5 6.35 -16.72 -2.05
N LEU A 6 7.32 -17.01 -2.90
CA LEU A 6 8.76 -16.99 -2.59
C LEU A 6 9.56 -15.92 -3.35
N LEU A 7 8.91 -15.11 -4.20
CA LEU A 7 9.52 -13.99 -4.90
C LEU A 7 8.77 -12.70 -4.58
N ALA A 8 8.63 -12.41 -3.28
CA ALA A 8 8.00 -11.18 -2.82
C ALA A 8 9.03 -10.06 -2.76
N ASP A 9 9.35 -9.45 -3.91
CA ASP A 9 10.34 -8.37 -4.00
C ASP A 9 9.87 -7.04 -3.36
N LEU A 10 8.60 -6.97 -2.96
CA LEU A 10 8.05 -5.85 -2.18
C LEU A 10 6.87 -6.28 -1.32
N SER A 11 6.91 -5.86 -0.05
CA SER A 11 5.76 -5.85 0.85
C SER A 11 5.76 -4.56 1.66
N VAL A 12 4.58 -4.05 1.97
CA VAL A 12 4.42 -2.80 2.72
C VAL A 12 3.31 -2.97 3.76
N THR A 13 3.42 -2.24 4.86
CA THR A 13 2.29 -1.99 5.75
C THR A 13 2.14 -0.49 5.88
N LEU A 14 1.13 0.07 5.23
CA LEU A 14 0.81 1.49 5.36
C LEU A 14 0.03 1.69 6.66
N ASN A 15 0.41 2.69 7.45
CA ASN A 15 -0.30 3.06 8.67
C ASN A 15 -0.58 4.55 8.66
N GLY A 16 -1.67 4.96 9.31
CA GLY A 16 -1.98 6.37 9.44
C GLY A 16 -3.14 6.64 10.38
N VAL A 17 -3.53 7.92 10.42
CA VAL A 17 -4.73 8.40 11.12
C VAL A 17 -5.86 8.48 10.11
N PHE A 18 -7.07 8.13 10.55
CA PHE A 18 -8.29 8.18 9.74
C PHE A 18 -8.50 9.57 9.14
N ASN A 19 -8.76 9.60 7.82
CA ASN A 19 -9.16 10.80 7.09
C ASN A 19 -10.18 10.45 6.00
N ASP A 20 -11.38 11.01 6.09
CA ASP A 20 -12.55 10.71 5.23
C ASP A 20 -12.73 11.67 4.05
N GLY A 21 -11.76 12.56 3.82
CA GLY A 21 -11.75 13.44 2.65
C GLY A 21 -11.71 12.66 1.33
N SER A 22 -12.20 13.28 0.25
CA SER A 22 -12.08 12.73 -1.11
C SER A 22 -10.61 12.47 -1.45
N ASN A 23 -10.34 11.33 -2.07
CA ASN A 23 -8.99 10.91 -2.47
C ASN A 23 -8.02 10.77 -1.27
N ALA A 24 -8.52 10.77 -0.04
CA ALA A 24 -7.74 10.49 1.17
C ALA A 24 -7.73 8.98 1.48
N SER A 25 -7.00 8.57 2.52
CA SER A 25 -6.73 7.16 2.78
C SER A 25 -8.00 6.34 3.03
N HIS A 26 -8.98 6.86 3.77
CA HIS A 26 -10.22 6.12 4.01
C HIS A 26 -11.01 5.91 2.72
N ASP A 27 -11.11 6.95 1.88
CA ASP A 27 -11.84 6.87 0.61
C ASP A 27 -11.22 5.83 -0.33
N VAL A 28 -9.88 5.77 -0.38
CA VAL A 28 -9.11 4.87 -1.24
C VAL A 28 -9.15 3.41 -0.75
N PHE A 29 -9.02 3.18 0.56
CA PHE A 29 -8.78 1.84 1.11
C PHE A 29 -10.01 1.15 1.70
N LYS A 30 -11.13 1.85 1.94
CA LYS A 30 -12.35 1.24 2.53
C LYS A 30 -12.92 0.05 1.73
N THR A 31 -12.60 -0.05 0.44
CA THR A 31 -13.06 -1.16 -0.42
C THR A 31 -12.05 -2.29 -0.56
N VAL A 32 -10.87 -2.19 0.06
CA VAL A 32 -9.84 -3.23 -0.01
C VAL A 32 -10.35 -4.59 0.49
N PRO A 33 -11.07 -4.71 1.62
CA PRO A 33 -11.54 -6.01 2.10
C PRO A 33 -12.53 -6.72 1.17
N SER A 34 -13.20 -5.98 0.27
CA SER A 34 -14.23 -6.51 -0.64
C SER A 34 -13.79 -6.53 -2.11
N THR A 35 -12.56 -6.11 -2.42
CA THR A 35 -12.05 -6.06 -3.79
C THR A 35 -10.60 -6.54 -3.85
N SER A 36 -10.20 -7.22 -4.92
CA SER A 36 -8.82 -7.66 -5.12
C SER A 36 -8.14 -6.89 -6.25
N VAL A 37 -8.28 -5.56 -6.22
CA VAL A 37 -7.73 -4.68 -7.25
C VAL A 37 -6.27 -4.40 -6.94
N ALA A 38 -5.38 -4.82 -7.84
CA ALA A 38 -3.97 -4.42 -7.81
C ALA A 38 -3.85 -2.92 -8.14
N ARG A 39 -2.97 -2.22 -7.43
CA ARG A 39 -2.77 -0.77 -7.56
C ARG A 39 -1.30 -0.46 -7.81
N GLU A 40 -1.02 0.47 -8.71
CA GLU A 40 0.33 1.01 -8.87
C GLU A 40 0.77 1.67 -7.55
N PHE A 41 2.03 1.44 -7.19
CA PHE A 41 2.61 1.90 -5.94
C PHE A 41 3.98 2.51 -6.19
N THR A 42 4.15 3.74 -5.70
CA THR A 42 5.46 4.40 -5.62
C THR A 42 5.65 4.91 -4.20
N LEU A 43 6.89 4.84 -3.70
CA LEU A 43 7.25 5.37 -2.40
C LEU A 43 8.32 6.45 -2.58
N THR A 44 8.01 7.67 -2.18
CA THR A 44 8.97 8.79 -2.21
C THR A 44 9.41 9.15 -0.80
N VAL A 45 10.72 9.16 -0.55
CA VAL A 45 11.34 9.50 0.74
C VAL A 45 12.59 10.31 0.50
N SER A 46 12.65 11.52 1.06
CA SER A 46 13.85 12.39 1.02
C SER A 46 14.44 12.61 -0.39
N GLY A 47 13.59 12.75 -1.41
CA GLY A 47 14.01 12.94 -2.81
C GLY A 47 14.34 11.65 -3.57
N GLN A 48 14.26 10.49 -2.93
CA GLN A 48 14.42 9.18 -3.57
C GLN A 48 13.05 8.56 -3.82
N THR A 49 12.86 7.90 -4.96
CA THR A 49 11.60 7.23 -5.30
C THR A 49 11.83 5.75 -5.62
N LEU A 50 11.09 4.88 -4.94
CA LEU A 50 11.04 3.43 -5.19
C LEU A 50 9.82 3.08 -6.05
N GLY A 51 10.01 2.16 -7.00
CA GLY A 51 8.91 1.52 -7.73
C GLY A 51 8.37 2.31 -8.93
N THR A 52 9.17 3.21 -9.50
CA THR A 52 8.86 3.98 -10.72
C THR A 52 9.38 3.34 -12.00
N THR A 53 10.44 2.53 -11.95
CA THR A 53 10.98 1.80 -13.10
C THR A 53 11.69 0.54 -12.63
N PRO A 54 11.10 -0.65 -12.78
CA PRO A 54 9.73 -0.92 -13.22
C PRO A 54 8.65 -0.43 -12.22
N THR A 55 7.43 -0.21 -12.70
CA THR A 55 6.28 0.17 -11.86
C THR A 55 5.87 -1.00 -10.97
N ALA A 56 5.98 -0.85 -9.65
CA ALA A 56 5.46 -1.85 -8.73
C ALA A 56 3.94 -1.76 -8.62
N THR A 57 3.25 -2.90 -8.63
CA THR A 57 1.82 -2.97 -8.28
C THR A 57 1.65 -3.80 -7.03
N LEU A 58 0.86 -3.28 -6.09
CA LEU A 58 0.55 -3.95 -4.84
C LEU A 58 -0.91 -4.36 -4.81
N LEU A 59 -1.15 -5.56 -4.28
CA LEU A 59 -2.46 -5.98 -3.82
C LEU A 59 -2.53 -5.72 -2.31
N PHE A 60 -3.38 -4.78 -1.91
CA PHE A 60 -3.71 -4.59 -0.50
C PHE A 60 -4.70 -5.66 -0.05
N THR A 61 -4.49 -6.23 1.13
CA THR A 61 -5.29 -7.38 1.60
C THR A 61 -6.28 -7.02 2.70
N ASP A 62 -6.08 -5.90 3.39
CA ASP A 62 -6.97 -5.45 4.45
C ASP A 62 -6.92 -3.92 4.64
N TYR A 63 -7.90 -3.38 5.34
CA TYR A 63 -7.94 -2.01 5.86
C TYR A 63 -8.55 -2.03 7.27
N ALA A 64 -7.71 -2.28 8.27
CA ALA A 64 -8.12 -2.45 9.65
C ALA A 64 -8.16 -1.11 10.39
N LEU A 65 -9.31 -0.75 10.98
CA LEU A 65 -9.49 0.44 11.81
C LEU A 65 -9.37 0.12 13.30
N THR A 66 -8.55 0.87 14.02
CA THR A 66 -8.35 0.69 15.47
C THR A 66 -8.47 2.03 16.19
N ARG A 67 -9.28 2.07 17.25
CA ARG A 67 -9.36 3.22 18.15
C ARG A 67 -8.26 3.12 19.19
N ALA A 68 -7.34 4.09 19.18
CA ALA A 68 -6.24 4.15 20.13
C ALA A 68 -6.69 4.72 21.49
N GLN A 69 -5.83 4.59 22.51
CA GLN A 69 -6.11 5.04 23.88
C GLN A 69 -6.29 6.55 23.99
N ASP A 70 -5.63 7.31 23.13
CA ASP A 70 -5.77 8.77 23.02
C ASP A 70 -7.07 9.20 22.32
N GLY A 71 -7.90 8.23 21.89
CA GLY A 71 -9.15 8.46 21.18
C GLY A 71 -8.99 8.66 19.68
N SER A 72 -7.77 8.67 19.14
CA SER A 72 -7.54 8.74 17.70
C SER A 72 -8.01 7.44 17.01
N LEU A 73 -8.50 7.58 15.78
CA LEU A 73 -8.81 6.44 14.93
C LEU A 73 -7.63 6.25 13.98
N THR A 74 -6.97 5.10 14.07
CA THR A 74 -5.81 4.74 13.26
C THR A 74 -6.17 3.60 12.31
N TRP A 75 -5.41 3.46 11.23
CA TRP A 75 -5.61 2.41 10.24
C TRP A 75 -4.30 1.71 9.87
N SER A 76 -4.42 0.46 9.41
CA SER A 76 -3.34 -0.32 8.82
C SER A 76 -3.80 -1.01 7.53
N ALA A 77 -3.00 -0.91 6.47
CA ALA A 77 -3.25 -1.50 5.17
C ALA A 77 -2.00 -2.29 4.68
N PRO A 78 -1.95 -3.60 4.91
CA PRO A 78 -0.88 -4.46 4.37
C PRO A 78 -1.04 -4.65 2.86
N GLY A 79 0.08 -4.60 2.15
CA GLY A 79 0.16 -4.78 0.70
C GLY A 79 1.34 -5.66 0.28
N VAL A 80 1.15 -6.43 -0.77
CA VAL A 80 2.16 -7.35 -1.34
C VAL A 80 2.26 -7.18 -2.84
N LEU A 81 3.46 -7.37 -3.39
CA LEU A 81 3.71 -7.27 -4.83
C LEU A 81 2.79 -8.22 -5.62
N ALA A 82 2.18 -7.69 -6.66
CA ALA A 82 1.25 -8.39 -7.53
C ALA A 82 1.77 -8.60 -8.95
N ASN A 83 2.83 -7.91 -9.38
CA ASN A 83 3.29 -7.92 -10.76
C ASN A 83 4.75 -8.35 -10.97
N GLY A 84 5.37 -9.19 -10.13
CA GLY A 84 6.68 -9.82 -10.43
C GLY A 84 7.86 -8.87 -10.75
N GLU A 85 7.65 -7.57 -10.61
CA GLU A 85 8.63 -6.52 -10.85
C GLU A 85 9.49 -6.35 -9.61
N VAL A 86 10.80 -6.21 -9.81
CA VAL A 86 11.74 -5.88 -8.74
C VAL A 86 11.83 -4.35 -8.66
N PRO A 87 11.23 -3.69 -7.66
CA PRO A 87 11.26 -2.24 -7.61
C PRO A 87 12.67 -1.73 -7.31
N THR A 88 13.10 -0.72 -8.07
CA THR A 88 14.41 -0.07 -7.89
C THR A 88 14.25 1.34 -7.33
N TRP A 89 15.29 1.82 -6.65
CA TRP A 89 15.38 3.20 -6.19
C TRP A 89 15.93 4.10 -7.30
N THR A 90 15.23 5.19 -7.54
CA THR A 90 15.68 6.31 -8.37
C THR A 90 15.98 7.51 -7.48
N SER A 91 17.03 8.26 -7.79
CA SER A 91 17.23 9.59 -7.22
C SER A 91 16.52 10.63 -8.09
N ALA A 92 16.08 11.73 -7.49
CA ALA A 92 15.74 12.95 -8.22
C ALA A 92 16.92 13.47 -9.05
#